data_AF-A0A7C7CS34-F1
#
_entry.id   AF-A0A7C7CS34-F1
#
_cell.length_a   1.000
_cell.length_b   1.000
_cell.length_c   1.000
_cell.angle_alpha   90.00
_cell.angle_beta   90.00
_cell.angle_gamma   90.00
#
_symmetry.space_group_name_H-M   'P 1'
#
loop_
_entity.id
_entity.type
_entity.pdbx_description
1 polymer ?
#
loop_
_entity_poly.entity_id
_entity_poly.type
_entity_poly.pdbx_seq_one_letter_code
_entity_poly.pdbx_strand_id
1 'polypeptide(L)'
;MGHFYFLGCSFMMTPEYPEPILLDANPSVAVRYEYGNIQLKLQTQIFDGNPTAYRFSVFNQSDSISPLISKIFFPDDTITVILPVDFFQIEDLGYVAILVPQGDDFEIVKNYFTIEQTGVFEFPIAYIRRKPVILVGNVSRRIGKIPIVGAIVQIFDSTGVVGNSKTNTSGQFA
;
A
#
# COMPACT_ATOMS: atom_id res chain seq x y z
N MET A 1 96.82 -27.92 -40.62
CA MET A 1 95.98 -27.32 -39.56
C MET A 1 95.58 -25.95 -40.09
N GLY A 2 94.37 -25.65 -40.51
CA GLY A 2 93.05 -26.04 -40.06
C GLY A 2 92.32 -24.72 -39.83
N HIS A 3 91.32 -24.38 -40.65
CA HIS A 3 90.24 -23.45 -40.32
C HIS A 3 89.17 -23.49 -41.42
N PHE A 4 88.11 -24.25 -41.14
CA PHE A 4 86.80 -24.17 -41.80
C PHE A 4 85.88 -23.40 -40.87
N TYR A 5 85.17 -22.35 -41.31
CA TYR A 5 83.85 -21.95 -40.75
C TYR A 5 83.08 -21.17 -41.84
N PHE A 6 82.19 -21.84 -42.57
CA PHE A 6 80.73 -21.98 -42.35
C PHE A 6 79.93 -20.68 -42.64
N LEU A 7 79.51 -20.55 -43.91
CA LEU A 7 78.38 -19.73 -44.32
C LEU A 7 77.08 -20.43 -43.89
N GLY A 8 76.36 -19.84 -42.94
CA GLY A 8 75.06 -20.34 -42.50
C GLY A 8 74.06 -19.19 -42.39
N CYS A 9 73.16 -19.06 -43.37
CA CYS A 9 71.92 -18.30 -43.21
C CYS A 9 71.02 -19.06 -42.23
N SER A 10 70.77 -18.48 -41.06
CA SER A 10 69.74 -19.00 -40.15
C SER A 10 68.36 -18.58 -40.67
N PHE A 11 67.57 -19.52 -41.18
CA PHE A 11 66.12 -19.34 -41.26
C PHE A 11 65.53 -19.77 -39.92
N MET A 12 64.95 -18.82 -39.19
CA MET A 12 64.16 -19.09 -37.99
C MET A 12 62.71 -19.31 -38.43
N MET A 13 62.29 -20.56 -38.46
CA MET A 13 60.90 -20.94 -38.72
C MET A 13 60.13 -20.77 -37.40
N THR A 14 59.18 -19.84 -37.35
CA THR A 14 58.28 -19.71 -36.19
C THR A 14 57.34 -20.92 -36.17
N PRO A 15 57.10 -21.57 -35.02
CA PRO A 15 56.11 -22.63 -34.96
C PRO A 15 54.73 -22.05 -35.30
N GLU A 16 54.13 -22.56 -36.36
CA GLU A 16 52.75 -22.26 -36.73
C GLU A 16 51.86 -22.98 -35.71
N TYR A 17 51.13 -22.20 -34.90
CA TYR A 17 50.20 -22.78 -33.93
C TYR A 17 49.09 -23.51 -34.70
N PRO A 18 48.75 -24.76 -34.32
CA PRO A 18 47.64 -25.45 -34.93
C PRO A 18 46.33 -24.68 -34.68
N GLU A 19 45.39 -24.85 -35.60
CA GLU A 19 44.11 -24.13 -35.77
C GLU A 19 43.45 -23.63 -34.46
N PRO A 20 42.80 -22.44 -34.49
CA PRO A 20 42.17 -21.88 -33.30
C PRO A 20 41.17 -22.87 -32.69
N ILE A 21 41.28 -23.09 -31.37
CA ILE A 21 40.31 -23.89 -30.63
C ILE A 21 38.95 -23.18 -30.72
N LEU A 22 38.04 -23.72 -31.53
CA LEU A 22 36.66 -23.26 -31.58
C LEU A 22 35.98 -23.70 -30.28
N LEU A 23 35.74 -22.74 -29.39
CA LEU A 23 34.80 -22.96 -28.29
C LEU A 23 33.42 -23.12 -28.93
N ASP A 24 32.86 -24.32 -28.83
CA ASP A 24 31.46 -24.60 -29.15
C ASP A 24 30.59 -23.94 -28.06
N ALA A 25 30.57 -22.61 -28.09
CA ALA A 25 29.80 -21.80 -27.18
C ALA A 25 28.34 -21.97 -27.54
N ASN A 26 27.70 -23.00 -26.95
CA ASN A 26 26.25 -23.08 -26.88
C ASN A 26 25.73 -21.68 -26.54
N PRO A 27 24.97 -21.01 -27.42
CA PRO A 27 24.49 -19.67 -27.13
C PRO A 27 23.61 -19.76 -25.88
N SER A 28 24.13 -19.28 -24.76
CA SER A 28 23.39 -19.22 -23.51
C SER A 28 22.30 -18.16 -23.69
N VAL A 29 21.10 -18.60 -24.08
CA VAL A 29 19.92 -17.74 -24.13
C VAL A 29 19.54 -17.42 -22.68
N ALA A 30 19.92 -16.23 -22.23
CA ALA A 30 19.48 -15.71 -20.95
C ALA A 30 18.12 -15.04 -21.13
N VAL A 31 17.06 -15.69 -20.66
CA VAL A 31 15.71 -15.10 -20.61
C VAL A 31 15.68 -14.15 -19.41
N ARG A 32 15.65 -12.84 -19.66
CA ARG A 32 15.33 -11.83 -18.66
C ARG A 32 13.83 -11.54 -18.73
N TYR A 33 13.11 -11.83 -17.66
CA TYR A 33 11.73 -11.37 -17.49
C TYR A 33 11.77 -9.93 -16.98
N GLU A 34 11.32 -8.99 -17.81
CA GLU A 34 11.01 -7.63 -17.34
C GLU A 34 9.54 -7.62 -16.92
N TYR A 35 9.31 -7.60 -15.61
CA TYR A 35 7.97 -7.46 -15.08
C TYR A 35 7.60 -5.98 -15.06
N GLY A 36 6.42 -5.66 -15.58
CA GLY A 36 5.81 -4.37 -15.33
C GLY A 36 5.57 -4.21 -13.83
N ASN A 37 5.87 -3.03 -13.29
CA ASN A 37 5.61 -2.70 -11.89
C ASN A 37 4.52 -1.63 -11.82
N ILE A 38 3.72 -1.71 -10.76
CA ILE A 38 2.74 -0.70 -10.42
C ILE A 38 3.13 -0.09 -9.09
N GLN A 39 3.24 1.24 -9.09
CA GLN A 39 3.54 2.01 -7.90
C GLN A 39 2.26 2.67 -7.39
N LEU A 40 1.80 2.22 -6.24
CA LEU A 40 0.67 2.77 -5.50
C LEU A 40 1.16 3.89 -4.59
N LYS A 41 0.67 5.11 -4.79
CA LYS A 41 1.01 6.28 -3.95
C LYS A 41 -0.24 6.80 -3.25
N LEU A 42 -0.13 7.00 -1.94
CA LEU A 42 -1.19 7.58 -1.12
C LEU A 42 -0.64 8.75 -0.32
N GLN A 43 -1.35 9.87 -0.35
CA GLN A 43 -1.06 11.04 0.47
C GLN A 43 -2.02 11.09 1.65
N THR A 44 -1.53 11.46 2.83
CA THR A 44 -2.34 11.60 4.04
C THR A 44 -2.34 13.05 4.50
N GLN A 45 -3.48 13.51 5.03
CA GLN A 45 -3.61 14.80 5.68
C GLN A 45 -4.33 14.63 7.02
N ILE A 46 -3.71 15.08 8.11
CA ILE A 46 -4.27 14.94 9.46
C ILE A 46 -5.22 16.11 9.70
N PHE A 47 -6.48 15.81 9.98
CA PHE A 47 -7.50 16.79 10.36
C PHE A 47 -7.74 16.81 11.86
N ASP A 48 -7.77 15.64 12.50
CA ASP A 48 -7.93 15.48 13.94
C ASP A 48 -7.18 14.23 14.46
N GLY A 49 -6.64 14.33 15.67
CA GLY A 49 -5.85 13.30 16.34
C GLY A 49 -4.38 13.22 15.88
N ASN A 50 -3.64 12.26 16.43
CA ASN A 50 -2.26 11.98 16.04
C ASN A 50 -2.03 10.46 15.90
N PRO A 51 -2.08 9.91 14.67
CA PRO A 51 -1.88 8.48 14.47
C PRO A 51 -0.42 8.09 14.72
N THR A 52 -0.19 6.93 15.33
CA THR A 52 1.16 6.44 15.63
C THR A 52 1.82 5.75 14.44
N ALA A 53 1.00 5.16 13.57
CA ALA A 53 1.41 4.51 12.34
C ALA A 53 0.20 4.36 11.40
N TYR A 54 0.45 3.98 10.16
CA TYR A 54 -0.55 3.64 9.17
C TYR A 54 -0.33 2.22 8.67
N ARG A 55 -1.37 1.39 8.72
CA ARG A 55 -1.36 0.10 8.02
C ARG A 55 -2.05 0.28 6.68
N PHE A 56 -1.29 0.17 5.60
CA PHE A 56 -1.80 0.17 4.25
C PHE A 56 -1.84 -1.26 3.72
N SER A 57 -3.01 -1.69 3.27
CA SER A 57 -3.23 -3.04 2.76
C SER A 57 -4.00 -2.98 1.44
N VAL A 58 -3.67 -3.86 0.51
CA VAL A 58 -4.40 -4.02 -0.76
C VAL A 58 -4.99 -5.41 -0.79
N PHE A 59 -6.28 -5.49 -1.11
CA PHE A 59 -7.01 -6.74 -1.27
C PHE A 59 -7.58 -6.83 -2.67
N ASN A 60 -7.76 -8.06 -3.14
CA ASN A 60 -8.69 -8.30 -4.24
C ASN A 60 -10.12 -8.02 -3.72
N GLN A 61 -10.97 -7.36 -4.50
CA GLN A 61 -12.36 -7.17 -4.09
C GLN A 61 -13.11 -8.50 -3.93
N SER A 62 -12.71 -9.55 -4.67
CA SER A 62 -13.26 -10.91 -4.54
C SER A 62 -12.80 -11.66 -3.28
N ASP A 63 -11.61 -11.35 -2.75
CA ASP A 63 -11.06 -11.92 -1.51
C ASP A 63 -10.66 -10.83 -0.50
N SER A 64 -11.56 -10.58 0.46
CA SER A 64 -11.33 -9.64 1.57
C SER A 64 -10.60 -10.26 2.77
N ILE A 65 -10.28 -11.56 2.74
CA ILE A 65 -9.61 -12.26 3.85
C ILE A 65 -8.09 -12.15 3.71
N SER A 66 -7.58 -12.35 2.50
CA SER A 66 -6.13 -12.41 2.24
C SER A 66 -5.64 -11.15 1.52
N PRO A 67 -4.85 -10.27 2.19
CA PRO A 67 -4.28 -9.12 1.51
C PRO A 67 -3.20 -9.55 0.50
N LEU A 68 -3.20 -8.93 -0.68
CA LEU A 68 -2.10 -9.03 -1.66
C LEU A 68 -0.82 -8.45 -1.07
N ILE A 69 -0.95 -7.35 -0.33
CA ILE A 69 0.14 -6.72 0.42
C ILE A 69 -0.42 -6.04 1.66
N SER A 70 0.37 -6.03 2.73
CA SER A 70 0.07 -5.27 3.94
C SER A 70 1.37 -4.74 4.52
N LYS A 71 1.48 -3.41 4.65
CA LYS A 71 2.69 -2.74 5.13
C LYS A 71 2.33 -1.64 6.11
N ILE A 72 3.21 -1.46 7.10
CA ILE A 72 3.11 -0.39 8.10
C ILE A 72 4.04 0.74 7.69
N PHE A 73 3.55 1.97 7.83
CA PHE A 73 4.24 3.23 7.58
C PHE A 73 4.13 4.13 8.79
N PHE A 74 5.15 4.94 9.08
CA PHE A 74 5.08 5.95 10.14
C PHE A 74 4.54 7.28 9.59
N PRO A 75 4.10 8.22 10.46
CA PRO A 75 3.47 9.47 10.01
C PRO A 75 4.31 10.34 9.07
N ASP A 76 5.64 10.28 9.22
CA ASP A 76 6.58 11.03 8.39
C ASP A 76 6.98 10.29 7.09
N ASP A 77 6.53 9.04 6.93
CA ASP A 77 6.85 8.23 5.75
C ASP A 77 5.89 8.50 4.59
N THR A 78 6.44 8.56 3.38
CA THR A 78 5.63 8.53 2.17
C THR A 78 5.02 7.14 1.97
N ILE A 79 3.69 7.04 1.95
CA ILE A 79 3.00 5.79 1.69
C ILE A 79 3.12 5.43 0.21
N THR A 80 4.09 4.58 -0.09
CA THR A 80 4.36 4.07 -1.43
C THR A 80 4.56 2.57 -1.38
N VAL A 81 3.84 1.85 -2.23
CA VAL A 81 3.97 0.40 -2.39
C VAL A 81 4.18 0.08 -3.87
N ILE A 82 5.15 -0.78 -4.14
CA ILE A 82 5.45 -1.26 -5.49
C ILE A 82 5.08 -2.73 -5.55
N LEU A 83 4.23 -3.09 -6.51
CA LEU A 83 3.81 -4.46 -6.75
C LEU A 83 4.05 -4.84 -8.22
N PRO A 84 4.47 -6.08 -8.50
CA PRO A 84 4.49 -6.59 -9.87
C PRO A 84 3.06 -6.64 -10.44
N VAL A 85 2.92 -6.40 -11.74
CA VAL A 85 1.61 -6.44 -12.42
C VAL A 85 0.94 -7.81 -12.29
N ASP A 86 1.72 -8.89 -12.24
CA ASP A 86 1.22 -10.27 -12.11
C ASP A 86 0.43 -10.54 -10.82
N PHE A 87 0.59 -9.68 -9.79
CA PHE A 87 -0.23 -9.74 -8.58
C PHE A 87 -1.67 -9.29 -8.81
N PHE A 88 -1.91 -8.57 -9.92
CA PHE A 88 -3.21 -8.08 -10.31
C PHE A 88 -3.74 -8.92 -11.46
N GLN A 89 -4.71 -9.77 -11.15
CA GLN A 89 -5.54 -10.39 -12.16
C GLN A 89 -6.48 -9.37 -12.78
N ILE A 90 -6.77 -9.50 -14.07
CA ILE A 90 -7.86 -8.77 -14.73
C ILE A 90 -9.16 -9.44 -14.26
N GLU A 91 -9.56 -9.22 -13.01
CA GLU A 91 -10.85 -9.66 -12.48
C GLU A 91 -11.87 -8.52 -12.58
N ASP A 92 -13.13 -8.88 -12.83
CA ASP A 92 -14.24 -7.94 -13.08
C ASP A 92 -14.57 -7.00 -11.91
N LEU A 93 -14.16 -7.35 -10.68
CA LEU A 93 -14.49 -6.63 -9.45
C LEU A 93 -13.39 -5.64 -8.99
N GLY A 94 -12.18 -5.75 -9.54
CA GLY A 94 -11.07 -4.86 -9.21
C GLY A 94 -10.51 -5.04 -7.79
N TYR A 95 -9.90 -3.97 -7.25
CA TYR A 95 -9.11 -3.99 -6.02
C TYR A 95 -9.59 -2.96 -5.01
N VAL A 96 -9.26 -3.21 -3.74
CA VAL A 96 -9.48 -2.26 -2.66
C VAL A 96 -8.20 -2.00 -1.89
N ALA A 97 -7.81 -0.73 -1.83
CA ALA A 97 -6.75 -0.24 -0.97
C ALA A 97 -7.36 0.30 0.32
N ILE A 98 -6.91 -0.24 1.45
CA ILE A 98 -7.40 0.09 2.79
C ILE A 98 -6.26 0.70 3.58
N LEU A 99 -6.46 1.92 4.06
CA LEU A 99 -5.57 2.59 5.00
C LEU A 99 -6.24 2.61 6.38
N VAL A 100 -5.57 1.98 7.35
CA VAL A 100 -6.01 1.96 8.75
C VAL A 100 -4.99 2.72 9.60
N PRO A 101 -5.31 3.94 10.06
CA PRO A 101 -4.49 4.64 11.05
C PRO A 101 -4.45 3.86 12.37
N GLN A 102 -3.31 3.88 13.04
CA GLN A 102 -3.08 3.19 14.32
C GLN A 102 -2.96 4.22 15.46
N GLY A 103 -3.24 3.78 16.69
CA GLY A 103 -3.23 4.63 17.89
C GLY A 103 -4.62 4.74 18.50
N ASP A 104 -5.38 5.75 18.08
CA ASP A 104 -6.78 5.99 18.51
C ASP A 104 -7.81 5.32 17.57
N ASP A 105 -9.10 5.53 17.85
CA ASP A 105 -10.21 5.15 16.98
C ASP A 105 -10.35 6.14 15.82
N PHE A 106 -9.58 5.90 14.75
CA PHE A 106 -9.63 6.68 13.51
C PHE A 106 -10.57 6.04 12.49
N GLU A 107 -11.11 6.87 11.59
CA GLU A 107 -11.84 6.37 10.44
C GLU A 107 -10.91 5.62 9.47
N ILE A 108 -11.41 4.50 8.92
CA ILE A 108 -10.70 3.70 7.93
C ILE A 108 -10.96 4.30 6.54
N VAL A 109 -9.90 4.56 5.80
CA VAL A 109 -10.01 5.06 4.41
C VAL A 109 -9.93 3.87 3.46
N LYS A 110 -10.93 3.75 2.57
CA LYS A 110 -11.00 2.69 1.55
C LYS A 110 -11.09 3.33 0.17
N ASN A 111 -10.22 2.92 -0.73
CA ASN A 111 -10.21 3.34 -2.13
C ASN A 111 -10.36 2.11 -3.02
N TYR A 112 -11.37 2.13 -3.89
CA TYR A 112 -11.57 1.10 -4.91
C TYR A 112 -10.89 1.52 -6.20
N PHE A 113 -10.21 0.60 -6.85
CA PHE A 113 -9.47 0.89 -8.07
C PHE A 113 -9.34 -0.34 -8.97
N THR A 114 -9.15 -0.10 -10.26
CA THR A 114 -8.81 -1.09 -11.27
C THR A 114 -7.46 -0.74 -11.89
N ILE A 115 -6.78 -1.75 -12.41
CA ILE A 115 -5.50 -1.59 -13.09
C ILE A 115 -5.70 -1.94 -14.55
N GLU A 116 -5.51 -0.95 -15.42
CA GLU A 116 -5.61 -1.13 -16.87
C GLU A 116 -4.22 -1.10 -17.54
N GLN A 117 -3.22 -0.50 -16.89
CA GLN A 117 -1.87 -0.34 -17.41
C GLN A 117 -0.82 -0.27 -16.30
N THR A 118 0.44 -0.48 -16.68
CA THR A 118 1.61 -0.36 -15.79
C THR A 118 1.91 1.11 -15.47
N GLY A 119 2.54 1.39 -14.32
CA GLY A 119 2.94 2.76 -13.96
C GLY A 119 2.59 3.19 -12.53
N VAL A 120 2.36 4.49 -12.33
CA VAL A 120 2.05 5.07 -11.02
C VAL A 120 0.55 5.29 -10.90
N PHE A 121 -0.06 4.74 -9.85
CA PHE A 121 -1.43 5.00 -9.46
C PHE A 121 -1.44 5.89 -8.21
N GLU A 122 -2.01 7.09 -8.34
CA GLU A 122 -2.11 8.05 -7.24
C GLU A 122 -3.54 8.04 -6.69
N PHE A 123 -3.66 7.71 -5.40
CA PHE A 123 -4.93 7.75 -4.69
C PHE A 123 -5.30 9.19 -4.30
N PRO A 124 -6.60 9.49 -4.11
CA PRO A 124 -7.01 10.74 -3.51
C PRO A 124 -6.43 10.91 -2.11
N ILE A 125 -6.27 12.17 -1.68
CA ILE A 125 -5.75 12.50 -0.35
C ILE A 125 -6.64 11.86 0.73
N ALA A 126 -6.03 11.09 1.61
CA ALA A 126 -6.69 10.46 2.75
C ALA A 126 -6.72 11.43 3.93
N TYR A 127 -7.91 11.93 4.26
CA TYR A 127 -8.14 12.78 5.43
C TYR A 127 -8.26 11.90 6.69
N ILE A 128 -7.31 12.05 7.60
CA ILE A 128 -7.26 11.29 8.84
C ILE A 128 -7.99 12.08 9.93
N ARG A 129 -9.06 11.48 10.46
CA ARG A 129 -9.86 12.03 11.55
C ARG A 129 -10.30 10.94 12.50
N ARG A 130 -10.46 11.28 13.77
CA ARG A 130 -11.03 10.38 14.76
C ARG A 130 -12.49 10.10 14.43
N LYS A 131 -12.93 8.88 14.73
CA LYS A 131 -14.31 8.47 14.55
C LYS A 131 -15.19 9.23 15.55
N PRO A 132 -16.24 9.94 15.10
CA PRO A 132 -17.10 10.68 16.01
C PRO A 132 -17.86 9.71 16.92
N VAL A 133 -18.00 10.09 18.19
CA VAL A 133 -18.83 9.36 19.14
C VAL A 133 -20.29 9.76 18.91
N ILE A 134 -21.15 8.76 18.68
CA ILE A 134 -22.60 8.95 18.54
C ILE A 134 -23.27 8.47 19.83
N LEU A 135 -23.98 9.36 20.51
CA LEU A 135 -24.68 9.07 21.76
C LEU A 135 -26.18 8.99 21.53
N VAL A 136 -26.73 7.79 21.66
CA VAL A 136 -28.17 7.54 21.53
C VAL A 136 -28.76 7.10 22.86
N GLY A 137 -29.98 7.52 23.16
CA GLY A 137 -30.64 7.16 24.41
C GLY A 137 -32.13 7.46 24.44
N ASN A 138 -32.76 7.09 25.55
CA ASN A 138 -34.18 7.34 25.81
C ASN A 138 -34.36 8.09 27.13
N VAL A 139 -35.21 9.11 27.11
CA VAL A 139 -35.61 9.90 28.27
C VAL A 139 -37.05 9.56 28.61
N SER A 140 -37.26 9.04 29.82
CA SER A 140 -38.59 8.69 30.33
C SER A 140 -38.75 9.14 31.78
N ARG A 141 -40.00 9.27 32.21
CA ARG A 141 -40.33 9.54 33.61
C ARG A 141 -39.91 8.35 34.49
N ARG A 142 -39.37 8.65 35.67
CA ARG A 142 -38.98 7.64 36.66
C ARG A 142 -40.12 6.68 37.02
N ILE A 143 -41.32 7.22 37.22
CA ILE A 143 -42.52 6.44 37.54
C ILE A 143 -43.30 6.23 36.24
N GLY A 144 -43.64 4.98 35.94
CA GLY A 144 -44.45 4.61 34.78
C GLY A 144 -43.70 4.55 33.44
N LYS A 145 -42.41 4.90 33.39
CA LYS A 145 -41.55 4.83 32.18
C LYS A 145 -42.16 5.53 30.95
N ILE A 146 -42.95 6.57 31.17
CA ILE A 146 -43.60 7.32 30.09
C ILE A 146 -42.52 8.15 29.37
N PRO A 147 -42.39 8.05 28.03
CA PRO A 147 -41.42 8.84 27.27
C PRO A 147 -41.65 10.34 27.41
N ILE A 148 -40.56 11.11 27.52
CA ILE A 148 -40.62 12.57 27.59
C ILE A 148 -40.32 13.14 26.21
N VAL A 149 -41.32 13.78 25.62
CA VAL A 149 -41.22 14.40 24.29
C VAL A 149 -40.71 15.84 24.41
N GLY A 150 -39.77 16.21 23.55
CA GLY A 150 -39.27 17.58 23.47
C GLY A 150 -38.34 18.01 24.62
N ALA A 151 -37.81 17.07 25.41
CA ALA A 151 -36.79 17.36 26.40
C ALA A 151 -35.50 17.80 25.69
N ILE A 152 -34.87 18.86 26.21
CA ILE A 152 -33.56 19.31 25.76
C ILE A 152 -32.52 18.41 26.44
N VAL A 153 -31.71 17.73 25.63
CA VAL A 153 -30.60 16.91 26.09
C VAL A 153 -29.31 17.63 25.74
N GLN A 154 -28.48 17.89 26.75
CA GLN A 154 -27.16 18.47 26.59
C GLN A 154 -26.13 17.45 27.05
N ILE A 155 -25.11 17.25 26.21
CA ILE A 155 -24.01 16.33 26.47
C ILE A 155 -22.83 17.18 26.90
N PHE A 156 -22.25 16.82 28.04
CA PHE A 156 -21.09 17.51 28.61
C PHE A 156 -19.88 16.56 28.63
N ASP A 157 -18.71 17.09 28.31
CA ASP A 157 -17.42 16.44 28.55
C ASP A 157 -16.55 17.30 29.50
N SER A 158 -15.26 16.97 29.62
CA SER A 158 -14.32 17.72 30.45
C SER A 158 -14.03 19.15 29.95
N THR A 159 -14.44 19.50 28.73
CA THR A 159 -14.23 20.81 28.09
C THR A 159 -15.49 21.67 28.08
N GLY A 160 -16.67 21.10 28.30
CA GLY A 160 -17.95 21.82 28.38
C GLY A 160 -19.09 21.11 27.67
N VAL A 161 -20.02 21.87 27.08
CA VAL A 161 -21.11 21.31 26.26
C VAL A 161 -20.56 20.89 24.91
N VAL A 162 -20.62 19.60 24.61
CA VAL A 162 -20.15 19.00 23.34
C VAL A 162 -21.28 18.57 22.41
N GLY A 163 -22.51 18.54 22.90
CA GLY A 163 -23.66 18.18 22.08
C GLY A 163 -24.96 18.73 22.64
N ASN A 164 -25.88 19.05 21.74
CA ASN A 164 -27.25 19.35 22.08
C ASN A 164 -28.19 18.54 21.18
N SER A 165 -29.28 18.06 21.73
CA SER A 165 -30.30 17.32 21.01
C SER A 165 -31.66 17.51 21.68
N LYS A 166 -32.73 17.09 21.01
CA LYS A 166 -34.09 17.18 21.53
C LYS A 166 -34.80 15.84 21.32
N THR A 167 -35.50 15.38 22.35
CA THR A 167 -36.16 14.07 22.27
C THR A 167 -37.33 14.05 21.30
N ASN A 168 -37.46 12.96 20.56
CA ASN A 168 -38.57 12.72 19.64
C ASN A 168 -39.87 12.30 20.37
N THR A 169 -40.90 11.94 19.62
CA THR A 169 -42.20 11.50 20.14
C THR A 169 -42.14 10.22 20.99
N SER A 170 -41.10 9.41 20.83
CA SER A 170 -40.82 8.21 21.61
C SER A 170 -39.83 8.45 22.75
N GLY A 171 -39.48 9.71 23.03
CA GLY A 171 -38.52 10.10 24.08
C GLY A 171 -37.06 9.79 23.73
N GLN A 172 -36.74 9.45 22.47
CA GLN A 172 -35.39 9.10 22.05
C GLN A 172 -34.60 10.34 21.62
N PHE A 173 -33.30 10.34 21.88
CA PHE A 173 -32.35 11.31 21.33
C PHE A 173 -31.20 10.58 20.64
N ALA A 174 -30.60 11.27 19.68
CA ALA A 174 -29.37 10.91 18.96
C ALA A 174 -28.58 12.19 18.70
#